data_AF-A0A7R9YHQ3-F1
#
_entry.id   AF-A0A7R9YHQ3-F1
#
_cell.length_a   1.000
_cell.length_b   1.000
_cell.length_c   1.000
_cell.angle_alpha   90.00
_cell.angle_beta   90.00
_cell.angle_gamma   90.00
#
_symmetry.space_group_name_H-M   'P 1'
#
loop_
_entity.id
_entity.type
_entity.pdbx_description
1 polymer ?
#
loop_
_entity_poly.entity_id
_entity_poly.type
_entity_poly.pdbx_seq_one_letter_code
_entity_poly.pdbx_strand_id
1 'polypeptide(L)'
;DERVSSTIGRHADAQPPARLKDRVWVVASIRVRVVDQRVHGGMLYNQKGVVVDTGGAGEFALLMDVDAATAADSRARLREGITQHMVETALPKAGGSIIVVRGELRGRRGRLLERDSRRSRAVVQLNGDFAVCTLSFDDVCEWAGHAHEAEDDEY
;
A
#
# COMPACT_ATOMS: atom_id res chain seq x y z
N ASP A 1 -18.03 -55.44 12.48
CA ASP A 1 -17.72 -54.89 11.15
C ASP A 1 -18.16 -53.43 11.11
N GLU A 2 -17.26 -52.55 11.53
CA GLU A 2 -17.49 -51.11 11.73
C GLU A 2 -17.39 -50.34 10.41
N ARG A 3 -18.44 -49.61 10.04
CA ARG A 3 -18.39 -48.58 9.01
C ARG A 3 -17.89 -47.27 9.63
N VAL A 4 -16.66 -46.88 9.33
CA VAL A 4 -16.16 -45.53 9.63
C VAL A 4 -16.36 -44.64 8.40
N SER A 5 -17.33 -43.73 8.51
CA SER A 5 -17.56 -42.63 7.58
C SER A 5 -16.69 -41.45 8.01
N SER A 6 -15.68 -41.11 7.22
CA SER A 6 -14.80 -39.96 7.46
C SER A 6 -15.21 -38.79 6.57
N THR A 7 -16.08 -37.92 7.07
CA THR A 7 -16.37 -36.62 6.46
C THR A 7 -15.35 -35.61 6.96
N ILE A 8 -14.38 -35.24 6.12
CA ILE A 8 -13.45 -34.14 6.37
C ILE A 8 -14.22 -32.83 6.19
N GLY A 9 -14.58 -32.19 7.30
CA GLY A 9 -15.13 -30.84 7.32
C GLY A 9 -14.08 -29.83 6.87
N ARG A 10 -14.38 -29.07 5.83
CA ARG A 10 -13.59 -27.90 5.43
C ARG A 10 -13.86 -26.80 6.46
N HIS A 11 -12.88 -26.50 7.30
CA HIS A 11 -12.87 -25.27 8.06
C HIS A 11 -12.68 -24.12 7.08
N ALA A 12 -13.80 -23.49 6.70
CA ALA A 12 -13.74 -22.16 6.12
C ALA A 12 -13.45 -21.20 7.29
N ASP A 13 -12.21 -20.71 7.36
CA ASP A 13 -11.84 -19.60 8.24
C ASP A 13 -12.64 -18.36 7.81
N ALA A 14 -13.81 -18.19 8.42
CA ALA A 14 -14.56 -16.95 8.33
C ALA A 14 -13.83 -15.93 9.19
N GLN A 15 -12.95 -15.16 8.56
CA GLN A 15 -12.25 -14.06 9.23
C GLN A 15 -13.30 -13.08 9.79
N PRO A 16 -13.23 -12.72 11.09
CA PRO A 16 -14.17 -11.78 11.68
C PRO A 16 -14.17 -10.45 10.90
N PRO A 17 -15.31 -9.73 10.88
CA PRO A 17 -15.41 -8.50 10.12
C PRO A 17 -14.31 -7.52 10.52
N ALA A 18 -13.54 -7.09 9.53
CA ALA A 18 -12.42 -6.17 9.70
C ALA A 18 -12.88 -4.88 10.40
N ARG A 19 -12.09 -4.38 11.37
CA ARG A 19 -12.45 -3.14 12.10
C ARG A 19 -12.51 -1.98 11.12
N LEU A 20 -13.25 -0.90 11.43
CA LEU A 20 -13.35 0.28 10.54
C LEU A 20 -11.97 0.83 10.12
N LYS A 21 -10.99 0.81 11.05
CA LYS A 21 -9.60 1.13 10.73
C LYS A 21 -9.08 0.20 9.64
N ASP A 22 -9.24 -1.11 9.75
CA ASP A 22 -8.79 -2.12 8.77
C ASP A 22 -9.50 -1.99 7.41
N ARG A 23 -10.65 -1.31 7.36
CA ARG A 23 -11.35 -0.98 6.10
C ARG A 23 -10.72 0.18 5.35
N VAL A 24 -10.09 1.14 6.03
CA VAL A 24 -9.38 2.28 5.42
C VAL A 24 -7.89 1.98 5.42
N TRP A 25 -7.31 1.69 4.27
CA TRP A 25 -5.88 1.33 4.15
C TRP A 25 -5.02 2.48 3.62
N VAL A 26 -5.63 3.45 2.94
CA VAL A 26 -4.93 4.61 2.38
C VAL A 26 -4.59 5.58 3.50
N VAL A 27 -3.33 5.99 3.53
CA VAL A 27 -2.78 7.01 4.44
C VAL A 27 -1.93 7.98 3.62
N ALA A 28 -1.64 9.17 4.16
CA ALA A 28 -0.75 10.11 3.51
C ALA A 28 0.67 9.52 3.31
N SER A 29 1.41 10.08 2.35
CA SER A 29 2.81 9.74 2.05
C SER A 29 3.06 8.30 1.57
N ILE A 30 2.05 7.62 1.02
CA ILE A 30 2.23 6.35 0.32
C ILE A 30 2.07 6.54 -1.19
N ARG A 31 2.78 5.74 -1.98
CA ARG A 31 2.58 5.69 -3.43
C ARG A 31 1.56 4.63 -3.79
N VAL A 32 0.57 4.99 -4.60
CA VAL A 32 -0.49 4.09 -5.09
C VAL A 32 -0.51 4.07 -6.62
N ARG A 33 -1.19 3.09 -7.20
CA ARG A 33 -1.49 3.03 -8.63
C ARG A 33 -2.99 3.16 -8.86
N VAL A 34 -3.40 3.98 -9.82
CA VAL A 34 -4.81 4.10 -10.21
C VAL A 34 -5.21 2.89 -11.07
N VAL A 35 -6.31 2.25 -10.70
CA VAL A 35 -6.85 1.04 -11.36
C VAL A 35 -8.27 1.21 -11.88
N ASP A 36 -8.99 2.26 -11.47
CA ASP A 36 -10.31 2.55 -12.03
C ASP A 36 -10.18 3.35 -13.34
N GLN A 37 -10.62 2.74 -14.43
CA GLN A 37 -10.60 3.32 -15.79
C GLN A 37 -11.58 4.49 -15.97
N ARG A 38 -12.43 4.78 -15.00
CA ARG A 38 -13.38 5.91 -15.06
C ARG A 38 -12.78 7.19 -14.48
N VAL A 39 -11.70 7.08 -13.70
CA VAL A 39 -11.04 8.22 -13.05
C VAL A 39 -10.54 9.19 -14.11
N HIS A 40 -11.06 10.42 -14.06
CA HIS A 40 -10.77 11.49 -15.03
C HIS A 40 -10.86 11.04 -16.50
N GLY A 41 -11.93 10.31 -16.85
CA GLY A 41 -12.14 9.84 -18.22
C GLY A 41 -11.11 8.79 -18.67
N GLY A 42 -10.48 8.08 -17.73
CA GLY A 42 -9.52 7.01 -17.99
C GLY A 42 -8.09 7.46 -18.20
N MET A 43 -7.83 8.77 -18.22
CA MET A 43 -6.49 9.32 -18.45
C MET A 43 -5.47 8.83 -17.42
N LEU A 44 -5.89 8.56 -16.18
CA LEU A 44 -4.99 8.18 -15.10
C LEU A 44 -4.80 6.67 -14.92
N TYR A 45 -5.50 5.84 -15.69
CA TYR A 45 -5.42 4.40 -15.54
C TYR A 45 -3.96 3.91 -15.62
N ASN A 46 -3.58 3.04 -14.68
CA ASN A 46 -2.26 2.44 -14.57
C ASN A 46 -1.11 3.41 -14.20
N GLN A 47 -1.40 4.69 -14.01
CA GLN A 47 -0.44 5.69 -13.52
C GLN A 47 -0.28 5.62 -12.01
N LYS A 48 0.87 6.09 -11.51
CA LYS A 48 1.20 6.12 -10.08
C LYS A 48 1.19 7.55 -9.55
N GLY A 49 0.95 7.69 -8.26
CA GLY A 49 1.01 8.96 -7.57
C GLY A 49 1.16 8.77 -6.07
N VAL A 50 1.57 9.84 -5.39
CA VAL A 50 1.72 9.88 -3.94
C VAL A 50 0.47 10.51 -3.32
N VAL A 51 -0.05 9.89 -2.26
CA VAL A 51 -1.13 10.46 -1.47
C VAL A 51 -0.58 11.64 -0.67
N VAL A 52 -1.08 12.84 -0.93
CA VAL A 52 -0.59 14.08 -0.28
C VAL A 52 -1.51 14.61 0.80
N ASP A 53 -2.82 14.31 0.72
CA ASP A 53 -3.81 14.68 1.73
C ASP A 53 -4.91 13.62 1.81
N THR A 54 -5.40 13.34 3.01
CA THR A 54 -6.49 12.40 3.28
C THR A 54 -7.64 13.13 3.96
N GLY A 55 -8.76 13.29 3.25
CA GLY A 55 -9.94 13.99 3.74
C GLY A 55 -10.84 13.12 4.63
N GLY A 56 -11.76 13.76 5.35
CA GLY A 56 -12.66 13.10 6.31
C GLY A 56 -13.71 12.17 5.70
N ALA A 57 -14.01 12.27 4.40
CA ALA A 57 -15.02 11.46 3.71
C ALA A 57 -14.46 10.17 3.07
N GLY A 58 -13.21 9.80 3.33
CA GLY A 58 -12.55 8.66 2.69
C GLY A 58 -12.05 8.96 1.27
N GLU A 59 -12.11 10.22 0.86
CA GLU A 59 -11.45 10.77 -0.32
C GLU A 59 -10.04 11.27 0.04
N PHE A 60 -9.16 11.28 -0.95
CA PHE A 60 -7.79 11.77 -0.82
C PHE A 60 -7.32 12.42 -2.12
N ALA A 61 -6.24 13.19 -2.00
CA ALA A 61 -5.58 13.82 -3.12
C ALA A 61 -4.30 13.05 -3.51
N LEU A 62 -4.11 12.83 -4.81
CA LEU A 62 -2.90 12.27 -5.40
C LEU A 62 -2.08 13.34 -6.09
N LEU A 63 -0.79 13.36 -5.80
CA LEU A 63 0.21 14.01 -6.64
C LEU A 63 0.76 12.97 -7.61
N MET A 64 0.40 13.08 -8.89
CA MET A 64 0.77 12.11 -9.92
C MET A 64 2.29 12.16 -10.22
N ASP A 65 2.86 10.98 -10.45
CA ASP A 65 4.19 10.82 -11.03
C ASP A 65 4.11 11.29 -12.50
N VAL A 66 4.87 12.32 -12.85
CA VAL A 66 4.94 12.83 -14.23
C VAL A 66 6.39 12.94 -14.66
N ASP A 67 6.61 12.92 -15.97
CA ASP A 67 7.94 13.10 -16.55
C ASP A 67 8.45 14.53 -16.32
N ALA A 68 9.77 14.70 -16.25
CA ALA A 68 10.39 15.99 -15.95
C ALA A 68 9.97 17.11 -16.92
N ALA A 69 9.64 16.77 -18.16
CA ALA A 69 9.20 17.72 -19.19
C ALA A 69 7.83 18.35 -18.90
N THR A 70 6.97 17.70 -18.11
CA THR A 70 5.62 18.19 -17.76
C THR A 70 5.51 18.60 -16.29
N ALA A 71 6.61 18.51 -15.54
CA ALA A 71 6.64 18.75 -14.09
C ALA A 71 6.39 20.20 -13.65
N ALA A 72 6.54 21.18 -14.56
CA ALA A 72 6.38 22.61 -14.27
C ALA A 72 4.91 23.02 -14.03
N ASP A 73 3.94 22.23 -14.48
CA ASP A 73 2.52 22.46 -14.21
C ASP A 73 2.07 21.63 -13.00
N SER A 74 2.20 22.20 -11.80
CA SER A 74 1.79 21.55 -10.54
C SER A 74 0.30 21.28 -10.48
N ARG A 75 -0.53 22.09 -11.15
CA ARG A 75 -1.99 21.91 -11.22
C ARG A 75 -2.35 20.73 -12.14
N ALA A 76 -1.52 20.47 -13.15
CA ALA A 76 -1.63 19.26 -13.95
C ALA A 76 -1.27 17.97 -13.20
N ARG A 77 -0.74 18.03 -11.96
CA ARG A 77 -0.32 16.84 -11.20
C ARG A 77 -1.23 16.47 -10.03
N LEU A 78 -1.93 17.43 -9.44
CA LEU A 78 -2.80 17.18 -8.29
C LEU A 78 -4.18 16.67 -8.73
N ARG A 79 -4.67 15.59 -8.12
CA ARG A 79 -5.95 14.95 -8.43
C ARG A 79 -6.70 14.66 -7.14
N GLU A 80 -7.85 15.30 -6.97
CA GLU A 80 -8.70 15.20 -5.78
C GLU A 80 -9.90 14.27 -6.04
N GLY A 81 -10.67 13.95 -4.99
CA GLY A 81 -11.86 13.09 -5.09
C GLY A 81 -11.53 11.63 -5.38
N ILE A 82 -10.28 11.20 -5.14
CA ILE A 82 -9.86 9.81 -5.31
C ILE A 82 -10.25 9.04 -4.04
N THR A 83 -10.75 7.83 -4.22
CA THR A 83 -11.13 6.96 -3.11
C THR A 83 -10.38 5.64 -3.19
N GLN A 84 -10.35 4.91 -2.08
CA GLN A 84 -9.49 3.73 -1.94
C GLN A 84 -9.86 2.55 -2.86
N HIS A 85 -11.04 2.56 -3.48
CA HIS A 85 -11.45 1.53 -4.45
C HIS A 85 -10.95 1.83 -5.87
N MET A 86 -10.49 3.06 -6.10
CA MET A 86 -9.97 3.51 -7.40
C MET A 86 -8.48 3.21 -7.57
N VAL A 87 -7.80 2.74 -6.51
CA VAL A 87 -6.35 2.57 -6.46
C VAL A 87 -5.96 1.22 -5.85
N GLU A 88 -4.73 0.79 -6.14
CA GLU A 88 -4.06 -0.35 -5.52
C GLU A 88 -2.73 0.07 -4.89
N THR A 89 -2.18 -0.78 -4.02
CA THR A 89 -0.85 -0.61 -3.43
C THR A 89 0.24 -0.60 -4.51
N ALA A 90 1.21 0.31 -4.42
CA ALA A 90 2.39 0.28 -5.27
C ALA A 90 3.65 0.03 -4.44
N LEU A 91 4.35 -1.06 -4.73
CA LEU A 91 5.64 -1.38 -4.10
C LEU A 91 6.80 -0.60 -4.75
N PRO A 92 7.81 -0.22 -3.95
CA PRO A 92 9.03 0.37 -4.50
C PRO A 92 9.86 -0.70 -5.24
N LYS A 93 11.03 -0.30 -5.71
CA LYS A 93 12.09 -1.25 -6.08
C LYS A 93 12.69 -1.88 -4.81
N ALA A 94 13.36 -3.02 -4.97
CA ALA A 94 14.16 -3.60 -3.89
C ALA A 94 15.14 -2.54 -3.35
N GLY A 95 15.28 -2.49 -2.04
CA GLY A 95 16.01 -1.46 -1.31
C GLY A 95 15.21 -0.19 -1.02
N GLY A 96 13.98 -0.02 -1.51
CA GLY A 96 13.14 1.13 -1.22
C GLY A 96 12.36 1.02 0.09
N SER A 97 11.92 2.16 0.61
CA SER A 97 11.16 2.29 1.86
C SER A 97 9.71 1.82 1.69
N ILE A 98 9.19 1.11 2.69
CA ILE A 98 7.82 0.62 2.71
C ILE A 98 7.09 1.01 3.99
N ILE A 99 5.76 0.91 3.94
CA ILE A 99 4.88 0.88 5.09
C ILE A 99 3.86 -0.26 4.91
N VAL A 100 3.55 -0.94 6.01
CA VAL A 100 2.47 -1.93 6.04
C VAL A 100 1.14 -1.20 6.22
N VAL A 101 0.17 -1.43 5.34
CA VAL A 101 -1.11 -0.70 5.31
C VAL A 101 -2.30 -1.51 5.82
N ARG A 102 -2.14 -2.82 6.01
CA ARG A 102 -3.18 -3.75 6.47
C ARG A 102 -2.61 -4.82 7.42
N GLY A 103 -3.49 -5.54 8.10
CA GLY A 103 -3.11 -6.64 9.00
C GLY A 103 -2.48 -6.18 10.31
N GLU A 104 -1.91 -7.13 11.04
CA GLU A 104 -1.40 -6.92 12.42
C GLU A 104 -0.18 -5.99 12.49
N LEU A 105 0.63 -5.98 11.43
CA LEU A 105 1.84 -5.17 11.33
C LEU A 105 1.57 -3.77 10.76
N ARG A 106 0.30 -3.41 10.54
CA ARG A 106 -0.08 -2.12 9.97
C ARG A 106 0.58 -0.95 10.70
N GLY A 107 1.04 0.03 9.92
CA GLY A 107 1.72 1.23 10.37
C GLY A 107 3.23 1.05 10.53
N ARG A 108 3.73 -0.20 10.58
CA ARG A 108 5.17 -0.44 10.63
C ARG A 108 5.83 -0.06 9.30
N ARG A 109 6.96 0.63 9.41
CA ARG A 109 7.85 0.98 8.30
C ARG A 109 9.00 -0.01 8.17
N GLY A 110 9.62 -0.04 7.00
CA GLY A 110 10.69 -0.97 6.71
C GLY A 110 11.34 -0.72 5.36
N ARG A 111 12.11 -1.71 4.92
CA ARG A 111 12.75 -1.76 3.62
C ARG A 111 12.30 -3.00 2.85
N LEU A 112 11.99 -2.84 1.57
CA LEU A 112 11.73 -3.95 0.68
C LEU A 112 13.02 -4.67 0.33
N LEU A 113 13.12 -5.97 0.63
CA LEU A 113 14.28 -6.79 0.25
C LEU A 113 14.07 -7.44 -1.11
N GLU A 114 12.90 -8.03 -1.34
CA GLU A 114 12.59 -8.78 -2.56
C GLU A 114 11.12 -8.64 -2.95
N ARG A 115 10.87 -8.72 -4.27
CA ARG A 115 9.53 -8.85 -4.86
C ARG A 115 9.40 -10.20 -5.57
N ASP A 116 8.57 -11.08 -5.02
CA ASP A 116 8.10 -12.27 -5.74
C ASP A 116 6.76 -11.95 -6.42
N SER A 117 6.84 -11.40 -7.63
CA SER A 117 5.66 -11.08 -8.43
C SER A 117 4.89 -12.32 -8.90
N ARG A 118 5.49 -13.53 -8.89
CA ARG A 118 4.77 -14.76 -9.26
C ARG A 118 3.80 -15.19 -8.18
N ARG A 119 4.15 -14.94 -6.92
CA ARG A 119 3.33 -15.27 -5.74
C ARG A 119 2.63 -14.06 -5.14
N SER A 120 2.84 -12.86 -5.69
CA SER A 120 2.38 -11.58 -5.14
C SER A 120 2.83 -11.39 -3.68
N ARG A 121 4.10 -11.69 -3.40
CA ARG A 121 4.69 -11.60 -2.06
C ARG A 121 5.87 -10.64 -1.99
N ALA A 122 5.90 -9.81 -0.96
CA ALA A 122 7.00 -8.91 -0.64
C ALA A 122 7.78 -9.45 0.56
N VAL A 123 9.09 -9.60 0.41
CA VAL A 123 9.99 -9.86 1.54
C VAL A 123 10.47 -8.51 2.06
N VAL A 124 10.17 -8.19 3.31
CA VAL A 124 10.48 -6.90 3.93
C VAL A 124 11.30 -7.10 5.20
N GLN A 125 12.19 -6.15 5.48
CA GLN A 125 12.80 -5.98 6.79
C GLN A 125 12.13 -4.80 7.49
N LEU A 126 11.59 -5.01 8.69
CA LEU A 126 10.92 -3.96 9.46
C LEU A 126 11.94 -3.12 10.26
N ASN A 127 11.65 -1.84 10.43
CA ASN A 127 12.47 -0.95 11.26
C ASN A 127 12.30 -1.27 12.76
N GLY A 128 13.33 -0.97 13.56
CA GLY A 128 13.33 -1.11 15.01
C GLY A 128 13.83 -2.46 15.50
N ASP A 129 13.19 -3.56 15.08
CA ASP A 129 13.53 -4.93 15.49
C ASP A 129 14.27 -5.74 14.39
N PHE A 130 14.42 -5.15 13.19
CA PHE A 130 15.02 -5.78 12.01
C PHE A 130 14.37 -7.12 11.60
N ALA A 131 13.14 -7.37 12.04
CA ALA A 131 12.41 -8.59 11.72
C ALA A 131 12.19 -8.69 10.20
N VAL A 132 12.44 -9.88 9.65
CA VAL A 132 12.18 -10.18 8.23
C VAL A 132 10.86 -10.92 8.11
N CYS A 133 9.96 -10.39 7.29
CA CYS A 133 8.62 -10.94 7.09
C CYS A 133 8.29 -11.06 5.61
N THR A 134 7.43 -12.02 5.27
CA THR A 134 6.83 -12.14 3.93
C THR A 134 5.38 -11.71 3.99
N LEU A 135 5.01 -10.67 3.24
CA LEU A 135 3.68 -10.05 3.25
C LEU A 135 3.03 -10.13 1.86
N SER A 136 1.71 -10.01 1.80
CA SER A 136 1.01 -9.83 0.52
C SER A 136 1.38 -8.48 -0.11
N PHE A 137 1.35 -8.39 -1.44
CA PHE A 137 1.45 -7.10 -2.11
C PHE A 137 0.35 -6.12 -1.67
N ASP A 138 -0.87 -6.60 -1.42
CA ASP A 138 -2.02 -5.78 -1.00
C ASP A 138 -1.87 -5.18 0.41
N ASP A 139 -0.92 -5.68 1.19
CA ASP A 139 -0.68 -5.26 2.58
C ASP A 139 0.47 -4.26 2.70
N VAL A 140 1.21 -3.99 1.61
CA VAL A 140 2.46 -3.21 1.64
C VAL A 140 2.47 -2.16 0.55
N CYS A 141 2.76 -0.93 0.95
CA CYS A 141 2.91 0.20 0.04
C CYS A 141 4.32 0.77 0.12
N GLU A 142 4.79 1.39 -0.95
CA GLU A 142 5.93 2.28 -0.90
C GLU A 142 5.63 3.45 0.03
N TRP A 143 6.56 3.71 0.95
CA TRP A 143 6.55 4.90 1.78
C TRP A 143 7.35 6.00 1.06
N ALA A 144 6.63 7.02 0.58
CA ALA A 144 7.17 8.18 -0.12
C ALA A 144 7.37 9.39 0.81
N GLY A 145 7.08 9.26 2.10
CA GLY A 145 7.42 10.30 3.07
C GLY A 145 8.92 10.48 3.12
N HIS A 146 9.37 11.73 3.16
CA HIS A 146 10.78 12.05 3.34
C HIS A 146 11.33 11.23 4.52
N ALA A 147 12.51 10.64 4.33
CA ALA A 147 13.29 10.04 5.39
C ALA A 147 13.80 11.14 6.35
N HIS A 148 12.89 11.82 7.05
CA HIS A 148 13.24 12.66 8.20
C HIS A 148 13.35 11.74 9.41
N GLU A 149 14.43 10.97 9.43
CA GLU A 149 14.94 10.24 10.60
C GLU A 149 16.40 9.86 10.25
N ALA A 150 17.18 10.86 9.91
CA ALA A 150 18.63 10.83 9.97
C ALA A 150 19.05 12.23 10.43
N GLU A 151 19.86 12.26 11.50
CA GLU A 151 20.52 13.45 12.08
C GLU A 151 19.71 14.22 13.13
N ASP A 152 19.39 13.55 14.24
CA ASP A 152 19.33 14.17 15.58
C ASP A 152 20.15 13.31 16.56
N ASP A 153 21.38 12.92 16.15
CA ASP A 153 22.42 12.47 17.08
C ASP A 153 23.40 13.65 17.26
N GLU A 154 22.96 14.64 18.03
CA GLU A 154 23.79 15.72 18.54
C GLU A 154 24.65 15.16 19.68
N TYR A 155 25.98 15.11 19.49
CA TYR A 155 26.97 14.84 20.55
C TYR A 155 27.67 16.14 20.95
#